data_AF-A0A931W8G5-F1
#
_entry.id   AF-A0A931W8G5-F1
#
_cell.length_a   1.000
_cell.length_b   1.000
_cell.length_c   1.000
_cell.angle_alpha   90.00
_cell.angle_beta   90.00
_cell.angle_gamma   90.00
#
_symmetry.space_group_name_H-M   'P 1'
#
loop_
_entity.id
_entity.type
_entity.pdbx_description
1 polymer ?
#
loop_
_entity_poly.entity_id
_entity_poly.type
_entity_poly.pdbx_seq_one_letter_code
_entity_poly.pdbx_strand_id
1 'polypeptide(L)'
;MMFEILENTIEWQKWGWNIATITFLFTIPFTMLDGWGYKKQGETIWKKGSAESISAITFVYSASLCYSYTIYSLYIGSLAILFNGIILGYNIIPIVWGLFKFKKFTRIEKTCMAVFPLMIPAMIFLPWKKTMFFLFMMCALVSLPMQPVEMLKEKSAGAVDIRTMTVFTFGVFFWALYGFAIRDFGIAIPNSIACAIFLSVIFLWFKYQKEPLTFSRLWILFIERKQKEAVYAE
;
A
#
# COMPACT_ATOMS: atom_id res chain seq x y z
N MET A 1 -20.11 -14.56 21.69
CA MET A 1 -20.02 -14.14 20.29
C MET A 1 -18.80 -13.26 19.95
N MET A 2 -18.68 -12.00 20.41
CA MET A 2 -17.52 -11.16 20.00
C MET A 2 -16.17 -11.68 20.52
N PHE A 3 -16.12 -12.11 21.79
CA PHE A 3 -14.91 -12.73 22.36
C PHE A 3 -14.53 -14.03 21.65
N GLU A 4 -15.50 -14.89 21.33
CA GLU A 4 -15.27 -16.14 20.59
C GLU A 4 -14.67 -15.89 19.19
N ILE A 5 -15.09 -14.82 18.50
CA ILE A 5 -14.49 -14.46 17.20
C ILE A 5 -13.02 -14.07 17.38
N LEU A 6 -12.70 -13.29 18.42
CA LEU A 6 -11.32 -12.88 18.70
C LEU A 6 -10.44 -14.06 19.10
N GLU A 7 -10.95 -14.99 19.92
CA GLU A 7 -10.23 -16.18 20.38
C GLU A 7 -9.79 -17.10 19.23
N ASN A 8 -10.53 -17.07 18.12
CA ASN A 8 -10.22 -17.84 16.92
C ASN A 8 -9.20 -17.17 15.99
N THR A 9 -8.74 -15.96 16.31
CA THR A 9 -7.75 -15.27 15.46
C THR A 9 -6.32 -15.74 15.71
N ILE A 10 -5.50 -15.74 14.66
CA ILE A 10 -4.07 -16.10 14.74
C ILE A 10 -3.34 -15.22 15.76
N GLU A 11 -3.63 -13.92 15.79
CA GLU A 11 -2.97 -12.96 16.67
C GLU A 11 -3.30 -13.22 18.14
N TRP A 12 -4.56 -13.58 18.44
CA TRP A 12 -4.96 -13.93 19.80
C TRP A 12 -4.32 -15.24 20.25
N GLN A 13 -4.37 -16.29 19.40
CA GLN A 13 -3.78 -17.60 19.70
C GLN A 13 -2.26 -17.53 19.90
N LYS A 14 -1.59 -16.58 19.24
CA LYS A 14 -0.15 -16.36 19.35
C LYS A 14 0.20 -15.16 20.23
N TRP A 15 -0.71 -14.65 21.04
CA TRP A 15 -0.45 -13.46 21.85
C TRP A 15 0.66 -13.72 22.89
N GLY A 16 1.68 -12.85 22.92
CA GLY A 16 2.76 -12.91 23.92
C GLY A 16 4.03 -12.17 23.49
N TRP A 17 5.14 -12.44 24.17
CA TRP A 17 6.45 -11.89 23.82
C TRP A 17 7.12 -12.68 22.70
N ASN A 18 6.56 -12.59 21.49
CA ASN A 18 7.09 -13.26 20.31
C ASN A 18 7.02 -12.38 19.06
N ILE A 19 7.66 -12.85 17.99
CA ILE A 19 7.78 -12.09 16.74
C ILE A 19 6.43 -11.84 16.07
N ALA A 20 5.43 -12.72 16.21
CA ALA A 20 4.11 -12.53 15.61
C ALA A 20 3.38 -11.36 16.25
N THR A 21 3.40 -11.26 17.59
CA THR A 21 2.79 -10.14 18.32
C THR A 21 3.50 -8.82 18.04
N ILE A 22 4.84 -8.79 18.06
CA ILE A 22 5.61 -7.57 17.79
C ILE A 22 5.31 -7.07 16.37
N THR A 23 5.42 -7.94 15.37
CA THR A 23 5.20 -7.54 13.97
C THR A 23 3.75 -7.14 13.71
N PHE A 24 2.77 -7.83 14.32
CA PHE A 24 1.37 -7.40 14.31
C PHE A 24 1.22 -5.95 14.80
N LEU A 25 1.77 -5.62 15.97
CA LEU A 25 1.67 -4.28 16.56
C LEU A 25 2.31 -3.19 15.70
N PHE A 26 3.32 -3.51 14.89
CA PHE A 26 3.91 -2.57 13.92
C PHE A 26 3.13 -2.51 12.59
N THR A 27 2.58 -3.62 12.09
CA THR A 27 1.81 -3.60 10.83
C THR A 27 0.59 -2.68 10.90
N ILE A 28 -0.11 -2.64 12.04
CA ILE A 28 -1.31 -1.81 12.25
C ILE A 28 -1.04 -0.30 12.02
N PRO A 29 -0.11 0.37 12.72
CA PRO A 29 0.15 1.79 12.51
C PRO A 29 0.69 2.10 11.12
N PHE A 30 1.52 1.24 10.53
CA PHE A 30 1.98 1.45 9.14
C PHE A 30 0.82 1.36 8.13
N THR A 31 -0.09 0.42 8.30
CA THR A 31 -1.34 0.36 7.52
C THR A 31 -2.19 1.61 7.69
N MET A 32 -2.25 2.21 8.89
CA MET A 32 -2.96 3.48 9.09
C MET A 32 -2.28 4.64 8.36
N LEU A 33 -0.94 4.68 8.35
CA LEU A 33 -0.17 5.68 7.60
C LEU A 33 -0.39 5.54 6.09
N ASP A 34 -0.41 4.32 5.57
CA ASP A 34 -0.72 4.04 4.16
C ASP A 34 -2.16 4.47 3.81
N GLY A 35 -3.12 4.12 4.68
CA GLY A 35 -4.52 4.52 4.54
C GLY A 35 -4.69 6.03 4.54
N TRP A 36 -3.95 6.75 5.39
CA TRP A 36 -3.93 8.21 5.39
C TRP A 36 -3.39 8.81 4.08
N GLY A 37 -2.38 8.17 3.49
CA GLY A 37 -1.88 8.51 2.15
C GLY A 37 -2.98 8.43 1.09
N TYR A 38 -3.74 7.33 1.07
CA TYR A 38 -4.88 7.18 0.15
C TYR A 38 -5.97 8.22 0.40
N LYS A 39 -6.31 8.49 1.67
CA LYS A 39 -7.29 9.52 2.01
C LYS A 39 -6.89 10.89 1.46
N LYS A 40 -5.64 11.32 1.69
CA LYS A 40 -5.11 12.60 1.18
C LYS A 40 -5.10 12.69 -0.34
N GLN A 41 -4.76 11.59 -1.01
CA GLN A 41 -4.79 11.52 -2.47
C GLN A 41 -6.23 11.67 -2.99
N GLY A 42 -7.20 11.03 -2.33
CA GLY A 42 -8.62 11.21 -2.62
C GLY A 42 -9.05 12.66 -2.45
N GLU A 43 -8.81 13.26 -1.29
CA GLU A 43 -9.11 14.67 -1.00
C GLU A 43 -8.53 15.62 -2.05
N THR A 44 -7.31 15.34 -2.52
CA THR A 44 -6.66 16.13 -3.57
C THR A 44 -7.41 16.08 -4.90
N ILE A 45 -7.85 14.88 -5.32
CA ILE A 45 -8.64 14.70 -6.56
C ILE A 45 -9.95 15.50 -6.48
N TRP A 46 -10.64 15.39 -5.34
CA TRP A 46 -11.92 16.08 -5.13
C TRP A 46 -11.76 17.59 -5.02
N LYS A 47 -10.73 18.09 -4.32
CA LYS A 47 -10.43 19.52 -4.20
C LYS A 47 -10.08 20.14 -5.56
N LYS A 48 -9.32 19.43 -6.39
CA LYS A 48 -8.93 19.90 -7.73
C LYS A 48 -10.00 19.69 -8.80
N GLY A 49 -11.01 18.86 -8.54
CA GLY A 49 -12.01 18.47 -9.54
C GLY A 49 -11.41 17.74 -10.75
N SER A 50 -10.24 17.12 -10.59
CA SER A 50 -9.50 16.46 -11.66
C SER A 50 -8.74 15.25 -11.13
N ALA A 51 -8.77 14.16 -11.91
CA ALA A 51 -7.98 12.95 -11.70
C ALA A 51 -6.98 12.73 -12.85
N GLU A 52 -6.64 13.79 -13.58
CA GLU A 52 -5.58 13.77 -14.59
C GLU A 52 -4.24 13.42 -13.93
N SER A 53 -3.44 12.58 -14.58
CA SER A 53 -2.18 12.00 -14.06
C SER A 53 -2.29 10.91 -12.98
N ILE A 54 -3.50 10.57 -12.51
CA ILE A 54 -3.69 9.46 -11.56
C ILE A 54 -3.92 8.14 -12.31
N SER A 55 -3.15 7.09 -12.01
CA SER A 55 -3.26 5.79 -12.69
C SER A 55 -4.56 5.06 -12.30
N ALA A 56 -5.52 4.97 -13.22
CA ALA A 56 -6.78 4.28 -12.96
C ALA A 56 -6.58 2.78 -12.72
N ILE A 57 -5.70 2.15 -13.52
CA ILE A 57 -5.36 0.73 -13.43
C ILE A 57 -4.83 0.42 -12.03
N THR A 58 -3.86 1.20 -11.53
CA THR A 58 -3.25 0.97 -10.22
C THR A 58 -4.29 1.06 -9.10
N PHE A 59 -5.08 2.13 -9.04
CA PHE A 59 -6.01 2.30 -7.92
C PHE A 59 -7.21 1.35 -7.96
N VAL A 60 -7.69 0.98 -9.15
CA VAL A 60 -8.79 -0.01 -9.26
C VAL A 60 -8.29 -1.41 -8.96
N TYR A 61 -7.07 -1.74 -9.38
CA TYR A 61 -6.40 -2.98 -8.99
C TYR A 61 -6.20 -3.04 -7.47
N SER A 62 -5.60 -2.01 -6.89
CA SER A 62 -5.36 -1.92 -5.44
C SER A 62 -6.65 -2.01 -4.64
N ALA A 63 -7.74 -1.38 -5.09
CA ALA A 63 -9.04 -1.49 -4.42
C ALA A 63 -9.54 -2.94 -4.45
N SER A 64 -9.49 -3.59 -5.62
CA SER A 64 -9.89 -5.00 -5.78
C SER A 64 -9.04 -5.94 -4.91
N LEU A 65 -7.74 -5.66 -4.81
CA LEU A 65 -6.81 -6.37 -3.94
C LEU A 65 -7.15 -6.16 -2.46
N CYS A 66 -7.41 -4.93 -2.00
CA CYS A 66 -7.77 -4.65 -0.60
C CYS A 66 -9.04 -5.39 -0.16
N TYR A 67 -10.06 -5.52 -1.01
CA TYR A 67 -11.23 -6.33 -0.68
C TYR A 67 -10.94 -7.84 -0.74
N SER A 68 -10.00 -8.27 -1.58
CA SER A 68 -9.49 -9.65 -1.57
C SER A 68 -8.74 -9.97 -0.28
N TYR A 69 -8.01 -9.01 0.31
CA TYR A 69 -7.43 -9.11 1.66
C TYR A 69 -8.48 -9.39 2.71
N THR A 70 -9.61 -8.68 2.70
CA THR A 70 -10.71 -8.90 3.64
C THR A 70 -11.23 -10.34 3.56
N ILE A 71 -11.51 -10.84 2.36
CA ILE A 71 -12.00 -12.23 2.20
C ILE A 71 -10.93 -13.25 2.62
N TYR A 72 -9.67 -13.01 2.25
CA TYR A 72 -8.56 -13.87 2.62
C TYR A 72 -8.35 -13.94 4.14
N SER A 73 -8.45 -12.79 4.81
CA SER A 73 -8.27 -12.67 6.26
C SER A 73 -9.31 -13.45 7.05
N LEU A 74 -10.57 -13.44 6.59
CA LEU A 74 -11.64 -14.23 7.19
C LEU A 74 -11.39 -15.73 7.01
N TYR A 75 -10.83 -16.13 5.86
CA TYR A 75 -10.51 -17.53 5.58
C TYR A 75 -9.37 -18.07 6.46
N ILE A 76 -8.34 -17.26 6.74
CA ILE A 76 -7.21 -17.69 7.58
C ILE A 76 -7.35 -17.30 9.06
N GLY A 77 -8.36 -16.51 9.42
CA GLY A 77 -8.56 -16.03 10.78
C GLY A 77 -7.50 -15.01 11.25
N SER A 78 -7.10 -14.05 10.40
CA SER A 78 -6.13 -13.01 10.78
C SER A 78 -6.77 -11.64 10.93
N LEU A 79 -6.64 -11.06 12.12
CA LEU A 79 -7.10 -9.71 12.42
C LEU A 79 -6.23 -8.64 11.73
N ALA A 80 -4.92 -8.86 11.63
CA ALA A 80 -4.01 -7.91 11.00
C ALA A 80 -4.38 -7.69 9.51
N ILE A 81 -4.56 -8.77 8.78
CA ILE A 81 -4.88 -8.76 7.35
C ILE A 81 -6.28 -8.20 7.14
N LEU A 82 -7.22 -8.52 8.04
CA LEU A 82 -8.57 -7.97 8.01
C LEU A 82 -8.54 -6.45 8.18
N PHE A 83 -7.79 -5.97 9.18
CA PHE A 83 -7.60 -4.54 9.41
C PHE A 83 -6.98 -3.86 8.20
N ASN A 84 -5.97 -4.47 7.56
CA ASN A 84 -5.37 -3.96 6.34
C ASN A 84 -6.39 -3.83 5.20
N GLY A 85 -7.11 -4.92 4.89
CA GLY A 85 -8.12 -4.92 3.83
C GLY A 85 -9.20 -3.88 4.03
N ILE A 86 -9.72 -3.73 5.26
CA ILE A 86 -10.77 -2.76 5.59
C ILE A 86 -10.24 -1.33 5.56
N ILE A 87 -9.13 -1.04 6.22
CA ILE A 87 -8.62 0.34 6.33
C ILE A 87 -8.16 0.86 4.98
N LEU A 88 -7.38 0.08 4.23
CA LEU A 88 -6.95 0.50 2.90
C LEU A 88 -8.12 0.51 1.92
N GLY A 89 -8.98 -0.51 1.97
CA GLY A 89 -10.19 -0.62 1.15
C GLY A 89 -11.17 0.54 1.38
N TYR A 90 -11.31 1.03 2.61
CA TYR A 90 -12.14 2.20 2.88
C TYR A 90 -11.51 3.49 2.35
N ASN A 91 -10.22 3.71 2.61
CA ASN A 91 -9.53 4.96 2.24
C ASN A 91 -9.29 5.09 0.72
N ILE A 92 -9.35 4.00 -0.05
CA ILE A 92 -9.21 4.03 -1.51
C ILE A 92 -10.52 4.38 -2.24
N ILE A 93 -11.69 4.26 -1.59
CA ILE A 93 -13.00 4.56 -2.19
C ILE A 93 -13.06 5.98 -2.79
N PRO A 94 -12.66 7.06 -2.08
CA PRO A 94 -12.74 8.41 -2.64
C PRO A 94 -11.87 8.58 -3.89
N ILE A 95 -10.74 7.86 -3.98
CA ILE A 95 -9.87 7.88 -5.17
C ILE A 95 -10.56 7.20 -6.34
N VAL A 96 -11.06 5.97 -6.15
CA VAL A 96 -11.75 5.21 -7.20
C VAL A 96 -12.97 5.98 -7.70
N TRP A 97 -13.78 6.52 -6.79
CA TRP A 97 -14.93 7.34 -7.16
C TRP A 97 -14.51 8.61 -7.91
N GLY A 98 -13.48 9.31 -7.43
CA GLY A 98 -12.93 10.49 -8.10
C GLY A 98 -12.44 10.19 -9.51
N LEU A 99 -11.81 9.02 -9.72
CA LEU A 99 -11.42 8.54 -11.04
C LEU A 99 -12.64 8.38 -11.96
N PHE A 100 -13.69 7.68 -11.51
CA PHE A 100 -14.91 7.51 -12.31
C PHE A 100 -15.59 8.83 -12.67
N LYS A 101 -15.53 9.81 -11.78
CA LYS A 101 -16.18 11.12 -11.97
C LYS A 101 -15.38 12.07 -12.87
N PHE A 102 -14.06 12.15 -12.68
CA PHE A 102 -13.25 13.22 -13.26
C PHE A 102 -12.29 12.77 -14.37
N LYS A 103 -12.04 11.46 -14.54
CA LYS A 103 -11.08 10.95 -15.53
C LYS A 103 -11.78 10.45 -16.80
N LYS A 104 -11.21 10.78 -17.96
CA LYS A 104 -11.56 10.14 -19.24
C LYS A 104 -10.72 8.87 -19.40
N PHE A 105 -11.37 7.72 -19.50
CA PHE A 105 -10.70 6.43 -19.57
C PHE A 105 -10.40 5.98 -21.01
N THR A 106 -9.21 5.44 -21.19
CA THR A 106 -8.79 4.70 -22.38
C THR A 106 -9.51 3.34 -22.47
N ARG A 107 -9.45 2.67 -23.63
CA ARG A 107 -10.03 1.33 -23.80
C ARG A 107 -9.42 0.30 -22.84
N ILE A 108 -8.09 0.33 -22.68
CA ILE A 108 -7.37 -0.60 -21.79
C ILE A 108 -7.80 -0.38 -20.33
N GLU A 109 -7.86 0.88 -19.87
CA GLU A 109 -8.32 1.21 -18.52
C GLU A 109 -9.74 0.67 -18.28
N LYS A 110 -10.68 0.88 -19.22
CA LYS A 110 -12.05 0.35 -19.10
C LYS A 110 -12.07 -1.16 -18.97
N THR A 111 -11.28 -1.87 -19.77
CA THR A 111 -11.17 -3.34 -19.69
C THR A 111 -10.61 -3.77 -18.33
N CYS A 112 -9.51 -3.18 -17.86
CA CYS A 112 -8.93 -3.47 -16.55
C CYS A 112 -9.92 -3.19 -15.41
N MET A 113 -10.67 -2.09 -15.51
CA MET A 113 -11.69 -1.72 -14.52
C MET A 113 -12.87 -2.70 -14.47
N ALA A 114 -13.17 -3.38 -15.56
CA ALA A 114 -14.18 -4.45 -15.57
C ALA A 114 -13.59 -5.77 -15.03
N VAL A 115 -12.33 -6.08 -15.33
CA VAL A 115 -11.70 -7.36 -14.99
C VAL A 115 -11.24 -7.43 -13.53
N PHE A 116 -10.60 -6.40 -12.99
CA PHE A 116 -10.02 -6.47 -11.64
C PHE A 116 -11.04 -6.69 -10.52
N PRO A 117 -12.24 -6.09 -10.54
CA PRO A 117 -13.26 -6.40 -9.54
C PRO A 117 -13.67 -7.87 -9.50
N LEU A 118 -13.44 -8.66 -10.57
CA LEU A 118 -13.68 -10.11 -10.59
C LEU A 118 -12.77 -10.90 -9.63
N MET A 119 -11.70 -10.29 -9.11
CA MET A 119 -10.90 -10.84 -8.03
C MET A 119 -11.75 -11.14 -6.78
N ILE A 120 -12.74 -10.30 -6.48
CA ILE A 120 -13.61 -10.41 -5.30
C ILE A 120 -14.53 -11.65 -5.41
N PRO A 121 -15.39 -11.81 -6.45
CA PRO A 121 -16.19 -13.01 -6.58
C PRO A 121 -15.34 -14.27 -6.74
N ALA A 122 -14.17 -14.18 -7.41
CA ALA A 122 -13.24 -15.31 -7.46
C ALA A 122 -12.82 -15.76 -6.05
N MET A 123 -12.45 -14.83 -5.16
CA MET A 123 -12.10 -15.13 -3.77
C MET A 123 -13.27 -15.71 -2.95
N ILE A 124 -14.49 -15.27 -3.21
CA ILE A 124 -15.70 -15.78 -2.53
C ILE A 124 -15.98 -17.22 -2.97
N PHE A 125 -16.16 -17.43 -4.26
CA PHE A 125 -16.74 -18.67 -4.80
C PHE A 125 -15.73 -19.79 -5.06
N LEU A 126 -14.47 -19.48 -5.35
CA LEU A 126 -13.48 -20.51 -5.66
C LEU A 126 -12.81 -21.05 -4.39
N PRO A 127 -12.44 -22.35 -4.36
CA PRO A 127 -11.86 -22.98 -3.18
C PRO A 127 -10.38 -22.63 -2.95
N TRP A 128 -9.64 -22.19 -3.98
CA TRP A 128 -8.18 -22.01 -3.94
C TRP A 128 -7.72 -20.65 -3.41
N LYS A 129 -8.28 -20.21 -2.26
CA LYS A 129 -8.11 -18.85 -1.72
C LYS A 129 -6.66 -18.43 -1.50
N LYS A 130 -5.82 -19.32 -0.96
CA LYS A 130 -4.38 -19.06 -0.74
C LYS A 130 -3.64 -18.79 -2.06
N THR A 131 -3.85 -19.65 -3.06
CA THR A 131 -3.20 -19.53 -4.36
C THR A 131 -3.64 -18.27 -5.10
N MET A 132 -4.94 -17.99 -5.12
CA MET A 132 -5.47 -16.77 -5.74
C MET A 132 -4.91 -15.51 -5.08
N PHE A 133 -4.95 -15.45 -3.74
CA PHE A 133 -4.42 -14.32 -3.00
C PHE A 133 -2.93 -14.09 -3.28
N PHE A 134 -2.12 -15.15 -3.27
CA PHE A 134 -0.71 -15.06 -3.64
C PHE A 134 -0.51 -14.55 -5.07
N LEU A 135 -1.25 -15.07 -6.05
CA LEU A 135 -1.16 -14.61 -7.44
C LEU A 135 -1.54 -13.13 -7.58
N PHE A 136 -2.58 -12.68 -6.87
CA PHE A 136 -2.95 -11.28 -6.85
C PHE A 136 -1.84 -10.42 -6.23
N MET A 137 -1.27 -10.84 -5.11
CA MET A 137 -0.14 -10.14 -4.51
C MET A 137 1.07 -10.07 -5.44
N MET A 138 1.36 -11.14 -6.19
CA MET A 138 2.45 -11.16 -7.17
C MET A 138 2.17 -10.22 -8.35
N CYS A 139 0.93 -10.16 -8.84
CA CYS A 139 0.54 -9.24 -9.92
C CYS A 139 0.70 -7.77 -9.50
N ALA A 140 0.48 -7.45 -8.22
CA ALA A 140 0.74 -6.09 -7.69
C ALA A 140 2.20 -5.66 -7.86
N LEU A 141 3.14 -6.61 -7.84
CA LEU A 141 4.58 -6.33 -7.91
C LEU A 141 5.05 -5.91 -9.29
N VAL A 142 4.29 -6.17 -10.36
CA VAL A 142 4.75 -5.93 -11.74
C VAL A 142 5.11 -4.46 -11.99
N SER A 143 4.43 -3.53 -11.31
CA SER A 143 4.65 -2.09 -11.50
C SER A 143 5.76 -1.51 -10.61
N LEU A 144 6.06 -2.14 -9.46
CA LEU A 144 6.99 -1.57 -8.49
C LEU A 144 8.43 -1.39 -9.03
N PRO A 145 8.99 -2.32 -9.85
CA PRO A 145 10.32 -2.17 -10.41
C PRO A 145 10.48 -1.02 -11.41
N MET A 146 9.38 -0.44 -11.91
CA MET A 146 9.47 0.63 -12.92
C MET A 146 10.18 1.87 -12.36
N GLN A 147 9.92 2.23 -11.09
CA GLN A 147 10.53 3.40 -10.45
C GLN A 147 12.07 3.32 -10.37
N PRO A 148 12.69 2.25 -9.81
CA PRO A 148 14.14 2.16 -9.78
C PRO A 148 14.75 2.00 -11.19
N VAL A 149 14.06 1.36 -12.14
CA VAL A 149 14.51 1.27 -13.55
C VAL A 149 14.58 2.66 -14.19
N GLU A 150 13.58 3.50 -13.99
CA GLU A 150 13.60 4.90 -14.47
C GLU A 150 14.73 5.70 -13.83
N MET A 151 14.94 5.57 -12.51
CA MET A 151 16.04 6.27 -11.83
C MET A 151 17.42 5.86 -12.36
N LEU A 152 17.61 4.57 -12.68
CA LEU A 152 18.84 4.07 -13.31
C LEU A 152 19.04 4.63 -14.73
N LYS A 153 17.97 4.66 -15.52
CA LYS A 153 18.00 5.16 -16.91
C LYS A 153 18.29 6.66 -16.95
N GLU A 154 17.56 7.44 -16.16
CA GLU A 154 17.64 8.91 -16.15
C GLU A 154 18.79 9.43 -15.27
N LYS A 155 19.44 8.55 -14.49
CA LYS A 155 20.49 8.89 -13.52
C LYS A 155 20.08 10.04 -12.60
N SER A 156 18.83 10.02 -12.17
CA SER A 156 18.20 11.10 -11.39
C SER A 156 17.26 10.51 -10.35
N ALA A 157 17.28 11.08 -9.14
CA ALA A 157 16.29 10.75 -8.11
C ALA A 157 14.90 11.34 -8.43
N GLY A 158 14.83 12.31 -9.36
CA GLY A 158 13.57 12.93 -9.79
C GLY A 158 12.81 13.59 -8.64
N ALA A 159 11.48 13.46 -8.66
CA ALA A 159 10.58 13.99 -7.64
C ALA A 159 10.21 12.95 -6.57
N VAL A 160 10.99 11.88 -6.42
CA VAL A 160 10.72 10.82 -5.43
C VAL A 160 10.83 11.39 -4.02
N ASP A 161 9.75 11.26 -3.23
CA ASP A 161 9.76 11.60 -1.81
C ASP A 161 10.34 10.45 -0.99
N ILE A 162 11.56 10.64 -0.51
CA ILE A 162 12.28 9.65 0.30
C ILE A 162 11.53 9.27 1.59
N ARG A 163 10.76 10.19 2.18
CA ARG A 163 10.01 9.92 3.42
C ARG A 163 8.91 8.92 3.16
N THR A 164 8.18 9.10 2.06
CA THR A 164 7.15 8.17 1.60
C THR A 164 7.75 6.80 1.31
N MET A 165 8.86 6.75 0.58
CA MET A 165 9.54 5.47 0.29
C MET A 165 10.06 4.78 1.56
N THR A 166 10.50 5.54 2.57
CA THR A 166 10.92 5.01 3.87
C THR A 166 9.75 4.38 4.62
N VAL A 167 8.61 5.08 4.69
CA VAL A 167 7.38 4.56 5.34
C VAL A 167 6.92 3.27 4.66
N PHE A 168 6.87 3.25 3.32
CA PHE A 168 6.50 2.04 2.58
C PHE A 168 7.48 0.89 2.82
N THR A 169 8.79 1.16 2.83
CA THR A 169 9.81 0.14 3.11
C THR A 169 9.59 -0.50 4.47
N PHE A 170 9.39 0.29 5.54
CA PHE A 170 9.10 -0.25 6.86
C PHE A 170 7.77 -0.99 6.90
N GLY A 171 6.73 -0.45 6.25
CA GLY A 171 5.44 -1.12 6.14
C GLY A 171 5.57 -2.52 5.56
N VAL A 172 6.13 -2.65 4.35
CA VAL A 172 6.30 -3.96 3.71
C VAL A 172 7.31 -4.85 4.44
N PHE A 173 8.32 -4.29 5.10
CA PHE A 173 9.23 -5.05 5.97
C PHE A 173 8.49 -5.73 7.12
N PHE A 174 7.66 -4.98 7.86
CA PHE A 174 6.88 -5.55 8.96
C PHE A 174 5.82 -6.53 8.45
N TRP A 175 5.19 -6.28 7.30
CA TRP A 175 4.28 -7.24 6.66
C TRP A 175 4.99 -8.53 6.23
N ALA A 176 6.23 -8.46 5.73
CA ALA A 176 7.02 -9.63 5.39
C ALA A 176 7.34 -10.46 6.65
N LEU A 177 7.85 -9.81 7.70
CA LEU A 177 8.15 -10.48 8.98
C LEU A 177 6.90 -11.10 9.61
N TYR A 178 5.78 -10.38 9.57
CA TYR A 178 4.49 -10.88 10.05
C TYR A 178 4.07 -12.14 9.26
N GLY A 179 4.14 -12.10 7.93
CA GLY A 179 3.86 -13.27 7.08
C GLY A 179 4.71 -14.48 7.43
N PHE A 180 6.03 -14.31 7.63
CA PHE A 180 6.89 -15.40 8.08
C PHE A 180 6.51 -15.92 9.49
N ALA A 181 6.20 -15.02 10.42
CA ALA A 181 5.79 -15.36 11.78
C ALA A 181 4.51 -16.19 11.83
N ILE A 182 3.57 -15.94 10.91
CA ILE A 182 2.32 -16.70 10.79
C ILE A 182 2.42 -17.87 9.80
N ARG A 183 3.59 -18.10 9.19
CA ARG A 183 3.84 -19.11 8.13
C ARG A 183 2.92 -18.94 6.91
N ASP A 184 2.59 -17.70 6.58
CA ASP A 184 1.83 -17.34 5.38
C ASP A 184 2.77 -16.78 4.30
N PHE A 185 3.22 -17.67 3.42
CA PHE A 185 4.07 -17.29 2.28
C PHE A 185 3.35 -16.42 1.25
N GLY A 186 2.02 -16.43 1.23
CA GLY A 186 1.19 -15.56 0.40
C GLY A 186 1.40 -14.08 0.69
N ILE A 187 1.78 -13.77 1.94
CA ILE A 187 2.08 -12.42 2.42
C ILE A 187 3.58 -12.21 2.49
N ALA A 188 4.31 -13.18 3.02
CA ALA A 188 5.74 -13.04 3.29
C ALA A 188 6.55 -12.78 2.02
N ILE A 189 6.33 -13.59 0.97
CA ILE A 189 7.14 -13.52 -0.25
C ILE A 189 6.90 -12.20 -1.01
N PRO A 190 5.64 -11.80 -1.31
CA PRO A 190 5.43 -10.58 -2.09
C PRO A 190 5.92 -9.32 -1.37
N ASN A 191 5.71 -9.25 -0.04
CA ASN A 191 6.20 -8.13 0.75
C ASN A 191 7.73 -8.11 0.86
N SER A 192 8.40 -9.27 0.88
CA SER A 192 9.87 -9.35 0.85
C SER A 192 10.42 -8.80 -0.47
N ILE A 193 9.79 -9.15 -1.60
CA ILE A 193 10.17 -8.62 -2.92
C ILE A 193 9.93 -7.11 -2.98
N ALA A 194 8.75 -6.64 -2.53
CA ALA A 194 8.44 -5.21 -2.46
C ALA A 194 9.46 -4.44 -1.59
N CYS A 195 9.86 -5.02 -0.45
CA CYS A 195 10.88 -4.45 0.43
C CYS A 195 12.21 -4.26 -0.30
N ALA A 196 12.68 -5.29 -1.01
CA ALA A 196 13.92 -5.19 -1.80
C ALA A 196 13.84 -4.11 -2.89
N ILE A 197 12.68 -3.99 -3.54
CA ILE A 197 12.44 -2.94 -4.55
C ILE A 197 12.48 -1.56 -3.90
N PHE A 198 11.79 -1.33 -2.79
CA PHE A 198 11.81 -0.02 -2.14
C PHE A 198 13.18 0.33 -1.54
N LEU A 199 13.92 -0.65 -1.01
CA LEU A 199 15.31 -0.46 -0.61
C LEU A 199 16.17 -0.03 -1.80
N SER A 200 15.95 -0.61 -3.00
CA SER A 200 16.64 -0.17 -4.21
C SER A 200 16.31 1.28 -4.58
N VAL A 201 15.05 1.71 -4.42
CA VAL A 201 14.63 3.11 -4.65
C VAL A 201 15.33 4.04 -3.68
N ILE A 202 15.33 3.73 -2.38
CA ILE A 202 16.03 4.50 -1.35
C ILE A 202 17.52 4.61 -1.66
N PHE A 203 18.16 3.49 -2.01
CA PHE A 203 19.58 3.47 -2.38
C PHE A 203 19.88 4.36 -3.59
N LEU A 204 19.10 4.22 -4.67
CA LEU A 204 19.26 5.02 -5.88
C LEU A 204 18.95 6.50 -5.64
N TRP A 205 18.01 6.79 -4.73
CA TRP A 205 17.69 8.16 -4.34
C TRP A 205 18.91 8.84 -3.74
N PHE A 206 19.59 8.21 -2.77
CA PHE A 206 20.84 8.73 -2.21
C PHE A 206 21.97 8.82 -3.25
N LYS A 207 22.07 7.84 -4.15
CA LYS A 207 23.10 7.81 -5.20
C LYS A 207 22.95 8.94 -6.23
N TYR A 208 21.73 9.26 -6.64
CA TYR A 208 21.45 10.22 -7.71
C TYR A 208 20.93 11.57 -7.22
N GLN A 209 20.87 11.78 -5.90
CA GLN A 209 20.59 13.08 -5.34
C GLN A 209 21.77 14.02 -5.61
N LYS A 210 21.54 15.06 -6.43
CA LYS A 210 22.58 15.99 -6.87
C LYS A 210 22.98 17.02 -5.81
N GLU A 211 22.20 17.15 -4.74
CA GLU A 211 22.44 18.13 -3.68
C GLU A 211 22.75 17.43 -2.35
N PRO A 212 23.82 17.83 -1.64
CA PRO A 212 24.12 17.25 -0.34
C PRO A 212 23.00 17.59 0.65
N LEU A 213 22.46 16.54 1.29
CA LEU A 213 21.55 16.67 2.44
C LEU A 213 22.33 17.18 3.65
N THR A 214 22.48 18.51 3.75
CA THR A 214 22.80 19.12 5.04
C THR A 214 21.57 19.09 5.94
N PHE A 215 21.77 18.83 7.23
CA PHE A 215 20.71 18.88 8.24
C PHE A 215 19.92 20.21 8.18
N SER A 216 20.63 21.31 7.93
CA SER A 216 20.06 22.64 7.71
C SER A 216 19.03 22.65 6.58
N ARG A 217 19.27 21.92 5.49
CA ARG A 217 18.37 21.86 4.33
C ARG A 217 17.14 21.00 4.60
N LEU A 218 17.30 19.89 5.34
CA LEU A 218 16.17 19.09 5.84
C LEU A 218 15.26 19.90 6.77
N TRP A 219 15.86 20.73 7.63
CA TRP A 219 15.15 21.61 8.54
C TRP A 219 14.41 22.73 7.80
N ILE A 220 15.06 23.38 6.83
CA ILE A 220 14.44 24.42 5.98
C ILE A 220 13.23 23.87 5.23
N LEU A 221 13.36 22.70 4.57
CA LEU A 221 12.24 22.06 3.88
C LEU A 221 11.07 21.71 4.80
N PHE A 222 11.34 21.44 6.08
CA PHE A 222 10.31 21.20 7.08
C PHE A 222 9.55 22.49 7.46
N ILE A 223 10.28 23.60 7.64
CA ILE A 223 9.72 24.92 7.94
C ILE A 223 8.88 25.44 6.76
N GLU A 224 9.43 25.41 5.54
CA GLU A 224 8.76 25.92 4.34
C GLU A 224 7.43 25.20 4.07
N ARG A 225 7.36 23.89 4.37
CA ARG A 225 6.13 23.13 4.24
C ARG A 225 5.08 23.55 5.27
N LYS A 226 5.47 23.75 6.53
CA LYS A 226 4.55 24.28 7.56
C LYS A 226 4.02 25.66 7.20
N GLN A 227 4.86 26.52 6.64
CA GLN A 227 4.43 27.85 6.19
C GLN A 227 3.45 27.77 5.01
N LYS A 228 3.73 26.95 4.00
CA LYS A 228 2.78 26.73 2.90
C LYS A 228 1.45 26.15 3.40
N GLU A 229 1.50 25.15 4.29
CA GLU A 229 0.29 24.56 4.87
C GLU A 229 -0.54 25.58 5.68
N ALA A 230 0.10 26.55 6.34
CA ALA A 230 -0.59 27.64 7.03
C ALA A 230 -1.24 28.65 6.06
N VAL A 231 -0.54 29.05 4.99
CA VAL A 231 -1.07 29.98 3.99
C VAL A 231 -2.27 29.42 3.21
N TYR A 232 -2.34 28.10 3.03
CA TYR A 232 -3.46 27.44 2.37
C TYR A 232 -4.62 27.05 3.31
N ALA A 233 -4.49 27.31 4.62
CA ALA A 233 -5.52 27.04 5.62
C ALA A 233 -6.37 28.29 5.98
N GLU A 234 -5.97 29.47 5.50
CA GLU A 234 -6.76 30.71 5.47
C GLU A 234 -7.57 30.82 4.17
#